data_AF-A0A429JIJ0-F1
#
_entry.id   AF-A0A429JIJ0-F1
#
_cell.length_a   1.000
_cell.length_b   1.000
_cell.length_c   1.000
_cell.angle_alpha   90.00
_cell.angle_beta   90.00
_cell.angle_gamma   90.00
#
_symmetry.space_group_name_H-M   'P 1'
#
loop_
_entity.id
_entity.type
_entity.pdbx_description
1 polymer ?
#
loop_
_entity_poly.entity_id
_entity_poly.type
_entity_poly.pdbx_seq_one_letter_code
_entity_poly.pdbx_strand_id
1 'polypeptide(L)'
;MSADTTPEADAPAGRADDLKAKAAQAQEKAQAASAWAIRLMSTLGEGTSLLGKRLADRLKGWCLQAHRSDLKGLSADLGIYVRGALLLGAGAGLGWLVYRHNALMWPLAVGWSLAALRAKVSADKAKTATQAPADGGPEGAARRAPGPSPEAFVHLLHDLVQEHSEGARPTPGLHWPQVVAGLSSRYPGGGSSGGWSAADCRALCEAAAVPVSKGTRARGQGARPGVSTGVRTQDLPARPPAPSPGPSPEGATATDVAVVSAGQIEQQGQQQQQQHGDSNTFAFVQDETNPARWHVA
;
A
#
# COMPACT_ATOMS: atom_id res chain seq x y z
N MET A 1 -15.34 13.50 73.88
CA MET A 1 -15.04 12.28 73.10
C MET A 1 -14.01 12.67 72.06
N SER A 2 -12.74 12.68 72.44
CA SER A 2 -11.61 12.93 71.54
C SER A 2 -10.97 11.58 71.30
N ALA A 3 -11.03 11.09 70.07
CA ALA A 3 -10.34 9.87 69.67
C ALA A 3 -8.86 10.21 69.49
N ASP A 4 -8.06 9.63 70.37
CA ASP A 4 -6.60 9.68 70.38
C ASP A 4 -6.10 8.75 69.27
N THR A 5 -5.71 9.30 68.12
CA THR A 5 -5.06 8.55 67.04
C THR A 5 -3.57 8.58 67.25
N THR A 6 -3.07 7.55 67.94
CA THR A 6 -1.64 7.25 68.05
C THR A 6 -1.07 7.02 66.66
N PRO A 7 -0.07 7.79 66.19
CA PRO A 7 0.58 7.53 64.93
C PRO A 7 1.38 6.23 65.04
N GLU A 8 0.89 5.21 64.36
CA GLU A 8 1.56 3.93 64.18
C GLU A 8 2.96 4.19 63.63
N ALA A 9 3.99 3.82 64.39
CA ALA A 9 5.38 3.96 64.01
C ALA A 9 5.70 2.93 62.92
N ASP A 10 5.28 3.24 61.69
CA ASP A 10 5.59 2.46 60.50
C ASP A 10 7.10 2.27 60.37
N ALA A 11 7.50 1.01 60.32
CA ALA A 11 8.87 0.57 60.53
C ALA A 11 9.85 1.07 59.45
N PRO A 12 11.01 1.64 59.80
CA PRO A 12 12.01 2.16 58.85
C PRO A 12 12.59 1.09 57.91
N ALA A 13 12.42 -0.20 58.22
CA ALA A 13 12.89 -1.32 57.41
C ALA A 13 12.18 -1.42 56.06
N GLY A 14 10.86 -1.20 56.00
CA GLY A 14 10.10 -1.30 54.74
C GLY A 14 10.53 -0.25 53.71
N ARG A 15 10.83 0.96 54.16
CA ARG A 15 11.32 2.04 53.29
C ARG A 15 12.67 1.72 52.66
N ALA A 16 13.55 1.01 53.36
CA ALA A 16 14.87 0.65 52.82
C ALA A 16 14.77 -0.38 51.70
N ASP A 17 13.89 -1.37 51.83
CA ASP A 17 13.70 -2.40 50.80
C ASP A 17 12.94 -1.86 49.58
N ASP A 18 11.98 -0.95 49.77
CA ASP A 18 11.32 -0.21 48.69
C ASP A 18 12.30 0.62 47.86
N LEU A 19 13.27 1.28 48.52
CA LEU A 19 14.29 2.07 47.84
C LEU A 19 15.24 1.18 47.04
N LYS A 20 15.61 0.00 47.56
CA LYS A 20 16.43 -0.99 46.82
C LYS A 20 15.68 -1.51 45.59
N ALA A 21 14.40 -1.84 45.73
CA ALA A 21 13.56 -2.31 44.63
C ALA A 21 13.44 -1.25 43.53
N LYS A 22 13.21 0.02 43.90
CA LYS A 22 13.17 1.15 42.95
C LYS A 22 14.52 1.38 42.27
N ALA A 23 15.63 1.24 42.98
CA ALA A 23 16.97 1.37 42.41
C ALA A 23 17.26 0.26 41.39
N ALA A 24 16.93 -1.00 41.71
CA ALA A 24 17.08 -2.13 40.79
C ALA A 24 16.22 -1.94 39.52
N GLN A 25 14.95 -1.52 39.68
CA GLN A 25 14.07 -1.23 38.56
C GLN A 25 14.60 -0.08 37.68
N ALA A 26 15.18 0.96 38.29
CA ALA A 26 15.79 2.07 37.55
C ALA A 26 17.01 1.60 36.75
N GLN A 27 17.85 0.72 37.31
CA GLN A 27 18.99 0.12 36.60
C GLN A 27 18.56 -0.74 35.42
N GLU A 28 17.54 -1.59 35.59
CA GLU A 28 17.00 -2.41 34.51
C GLU A 28 16.44 -1.54 33.36
N LYS A 29 15.68 -0.49 33.69
CA LYS A 29 15.16 0.47 32.71
C LYS A 29 16.28 1.22 31.99
N ALA A 30 17.35 1.60 32.69
CA ALA A 30 18.51 2.25 32.09
C ALA A 30 19.24 1.30 31.13
N GLN A 31 19.41 0.03 31.49
CA GLN A 31 20.00 -0.99 30.62
C GLN A 31 19.14 -1.21 29.37
N ALA A 32 17.83 -1.40 29.53
CA ALA A 32 16.91 -1.55 28.40
C ALA A 32 16.91 -0.33 27.46
N ALA A 33 16.91 0.89 28.02
CA ALA A 33 16.99 2.12 27.25
C ALA A 33 18.31 2.24 26.46
N SER A 34 19.44 1.86 27.07
CA SER A 34 20.75 1.87 26.40
C SER A 34 20.81 0.85 25.26
N ALA A 35 20.28 -0.37 25.46
CA ALA A 35 20.22 -1.40 24.43
C ALA A 35 19.35 -0.97 23.24
N TRP A 36 18.20 -0.32 23.53
CA TRP A 36 17.35 0.26 22.49
C TRP A 36 18.06 1.39 21.73
N ALA A 37 18.74 2.30 22.44
CA ALA A 37 19.47 3.39 21.82
C ALA A 37 20.58 2.89 20.89
N ILE A 38 21.33 1.86 21.29
CA ILE A 38 22.36 1.23 20.46
C ILE A 38 21.76 0.66 19.17
N ARG A 39 20.64 -0.06 19.26
CA ARG A 39 19.93 -0.59 18.09
C ARG A 39 19.41 0.52 17.18
N LEU A 40 18.88 1.60 17.75
CA LEU A 40 18.42 2.75 16.98
C LEU A 40 19.59 3.39 16.22
N MET A 41 20.71 3.65 16.89
CA MET A 41 21.90 4.24 16.28
C MET A 41 22.45 3.36 15.15
N SER A 42 22.50 2.04 15.31
CA SER A 42 22.94 1.15 14.22
C SER A 42 21.96 1.18 13.03
N THR A 43 20.65 1.18 13.29
CA THR A 43 19.64 1.29 12.22
C THR A 43 19.70 2.62 11.48
N LEU A 44 19.96 3.73 12.19
CA LEU A 44 20.14 5.05 11.61
C LEU A 44 21.43 5.14 10.79
N GLY A 45 22.52 4.53 11.26
CA GLY A 45 23.78 4.46 10.53
C GLY A 45 23.64 3.73 9.19
N GLU A 46 23.01 2.55 9.20
CA GLU A 46 22.72 1.79 7.98
C GLU A 46 21.78 2.56 7.03
N GLY A 47 20.70 3.14 7.56
CA GLY A 47 19.76 3.94 6.79
C GLY A 47 20.40 5.17 6.17
N THR A 48 21.32 5.83 6.88
CA THR A 48 22.07 7.00 6.39
C THR A 48 23.02 6.61 5.26
N SER A 49 23.72 5.48 5.37
CA SER A 49 24.58 4.97 4.29
C SER A 49 23.79 4.66 3.01
N LEU A 50 22.63 4.01 3.15
CA LEU A 50 21.74 3.71 2.01
C LEU A 50 21.17 4.98 1.38
N LEU A 51 20.74 5.93 2.20
CA LEU A 51 20.23 7.22 1.73
C LEU A 51 21.33 8.00 1.00
N GLY A 52 22.54 8.05 1.56
CA GLY A 52 23.70 8.68 0.97
C GLY A 52 24.07 8.09 -0.40
N LYS A 53 24.10 6.76 -0.52
CA LYS A 53 24.33 6.07 -1.81
C LYS A 53 23.27 6.45 -2.85
N ARG A 54 21.97 6.39 -2.50
CA ARG A 54 20.87 6.76 -3.41
C ARG A 54 20.93 8.22 -3.85
N LEU A 55 21.28 9.13 -2.95
CA LEU A 55 21.45 10.55 -3.29
C LEU A 55 22.67 10.74 -4.19
N ALA A 56 23.79 10.09 -3.88
CA ALA A 56 25.00 10.14 -4.70
C ALA A 56 24.76 9.59 -6.12
N ASP A 57 24.07 8.47 -6.26
CA ASP A 57 23.73 7.89 -7.58
C ASP A 57 22.84 8.81 -8.40
N ARG A 58 21.83 9.44 -7.77
CA ARG A 58 20.96 10.42 -8.43
C ARG A 58 21.72 11.68 -8.84
N LEU A 59 22.55 12.20 -7.95
CA LEU A 59 23.37 13.38 -8.24
C LEU A 59 24.39 13.08 -9.35
N LYS A 60 25.02 11.90 -9.33
CA LYS A 60 25.91 11.44 -10.38
C LYS A 60 25.19 11.32 -11.71
N GLY A 61 24.03 10.64 -11.75
CA GLY A 61 23.21 10.53 -12.96
C GLY A 61 22.78 11.89 -13.51
N TRP A 62 22.38 12.80 -12.62
CA TRP A 62 22.04 14.17 -13.00
C TRP A 62 23.25 14.95 -13.54
N CYS A 63 24.43 14.83 -12.93
CA CYS A 63 25.65 15.44 -13.48
C CYS A 63 26.00 14.86 -14.85
N LEU A 64 25.96 13.54 -15.01
CA LEU A 64 26.27 12.86 -16.28
C LEU A 64 25.28 13.21 -17.39
N GLN A 65 24.01 13.46 -17.07
CA GLN A 65 23.02 13.91 -18.05
C GLN A 65 23.35 15.30 -18.64
N ALA A 66 24.28 16.06 -18.03
CA ALA A 66 24.76 17.33 -18.58
C ALA A 66 25.83 17.16 -19.66
N HIS A 67 26.43 15.97 -19.76
CA HIS A 67 27.44 15.69 -20.77
C HIS A 67 26.77 15.67 -22.14
N ARG A 68 27.27 16.49 -23.06
CA ARG A 68 26.83 16.45 -24.45
C ARG A 68 27.93 15.83 -25.29
N SER A 69 27.63 14.68 -25.89
CA SER A 69 28.57 13.91 -26.71
C SER A 69 28.79 14.50 -28.11
N ASP A 70 28.06 15.55 -28.49
CA ASP A 70 28.18 16.26 -29.76
C ASP A 70 29.36 17.26 -29.79
N LEU A 71 29.85 17.66 -28.61
CA LEU A 71 30.98 18.58 -28.44
C LEU A 71 32.27 17.80 -28.16
N LYS A 72 33.41 18.32 -28.62
CA LYS A 72 34.74 17.75 -28.34
C LYS A 72 35.50 18.63 -27.34
N GLY A 73 36.23 18.00 -26.43
CA GLY A 73 37.09 18.68 -25.46
C GLY A 73 36.34 19.26 -24.26
N LEU A 74 36.90 20.30 -23.63
CA LEU A 74 36.41 20.90 -22.38
C LEU A 74 34.96 21.41 -22.43
N SER A 75 34.45 21.76 -23.62
CA SER A 75 33.06 22.21 -23.80
C SER A 75 32.05 21.09 -23.58
N ALA A 76 32.42 19.82 -23.82
CA ALA A 76 31.55 18.66 -23.59
C ALA A 76 31.28 18.43 -22.10
N ASP A 77 32.28 18.72 -21.26
CA ASP A 77 32.22 18.51 -19.81
C ASP A 77 31.84 19.76 -19.03
N LEU A 78 31.72 20.92 -19.70
CA LEU A 78 31.37 22.17 -19.03
C LEU A 78 30.04 22.06 -18.27
N GLY A 79 29.07 21.33 -18.82
CA GLY A 79 27.80 21.05 -18.15
C GLY A 79 27.96 20.31 -16.83
N ILE A 80 28.89 19.34 -16.76
CA ILE A 80 29.20 18.60 -15.53
C ILE A 80 29.82 19.54 -14.50
N TYR A 81 30.82 20.35 -14.91
CA TYR A 81 31.50 21.27 -14.01
C TYR A 81 30.56 22.34 -13.44
N VAL A 82 29.68 22.92 -14.27
CA VAL A 82 28.69 23.91 -13.83
C VAL A 82 27.71 23.29 -12.82
N ARG A 83 27.21 22.08 -13.09
CA ARG A 83 26.33 21.38 -12.14
C ARG A 83 27.05 21.00 -10.86
N GLY A 84 28.31 20.56 -10.95
CA GLY A 84 29.16 20.29 -9.79
C GLY A 84 29.39 21.53 -8.93
N ALA A 85 29.72 22.66 -9.55
CA ALA A 85 29.88 23.95 -8.87
C ALA A 85 28.57 24.40 -8.21
N LEU A 86 27.43 24.18 -8.86
CA LEU A 86 26.11 24.49 -8.29
C LEU A 86 25.80 23.62 -7.05
N LEU A 87 26.14 22.33 -7.08
CA LEU A 87 25.99 21.45 -5.92
C LEU A 87 26.91 21.84 -4.77
N LEU A 88 28.17 22.17 -5.06
CA LEU A 88 29.11 22.66 -4.05
C LEU A 88 28.63 23.98 -3.43
N GLY A 89 28.15 24.92 -4.26
CA GLY A 89 27.59 26.18 -3.81
C GLY A 89 26.35 25.99 -2.94
N ALA A 90 25.43 25.10 -3.32
CA ALA A 90 24.26 24.77 -2.52
C ALA A 90 24.65 24.11 -1.17
N GLY A 91 25.64 23.21 -1.18
CA GLY A 91 26.16 22.57 0.03
C GLY A 91 26.82 23.57 0.98
N ALA A 92 27.70 24.44 0.46
CA ALA A 92 28.34 25.50 1.24
C ALA A 92 27.32 26.51 1.78
N GLY A 93 26.35 26.91 0.96
CA GLY A 93 25.26 27.80 1.36
C GLY A 93 24.39 27.22 2.46
N LEU A 94 24.03 25.93 2.36
CA LEU A 94 23.29 25.24 3.42
C LEU A 94 24.11 25.13 4.70
N GLY A 95 25.41 24.80 4.59
CA GLY A 95 26.32 24.75 5.74
C GLY A 95 26.45 26.11 6.44
N TRP A 96 26.61 27.18 5.67
CA TRP A 96 26.65 28.55 6.18
C TRP A 96 25.32 28.96 6.83
N LEU A 97 24.19 28.57 6.25
CA LEU A 97 22.86 28.85 6.80
C LEU A 97 22.63 28.14 8.13
N VAL A 98 23.04 26.87 8.24
CA VAL A 98 22.96 26.10 9.50
C VAL A 98 23.89 26.69 10.56
N TYR A 99 25.10 27.11 10.17
CA TYR A 99 26.03 27.80 11.07
C TYR A 99 25.44 29.11 11.60
N ARG A 100 24.80 29.90 10.73
CA ARG A 100 24.15 31.17 11.10
C ARG A 100 22.89 30.97 11.93
N HIS A 101 22.12 29.92 11.65
CA HIS A 101 20.85 29.64 12.28
C HIS A 101 20.85 28.25 12.90
N ASN A 102 21.39 28.14 14.12
CA ASN A 102 21.49 26.87 14.84
C ASN A 102 20.11 26.19 15.05
N ALA A 103 19.02 26.97 15.08
CA ALA A 103 17.67 26.42 15.12
C ALA A 103 17.33 25.51 13.92
N LEU A 104 17.99 25.68 12.77
CA LEU A 104 17.78 24.83 11.58
C LEU A 104 18.41 23.43 11.71
N MET A 105 19.36 23.23 12.64
CA MET A 105 19.96 21.91 12.86
C MET A 105 18.91 20.88 13.30
N TRP A 106 17.97 21.29 14.16
CA TRP A 106 16.94 20.38 14.70
C TRP A 106 16.01 19.81 13.62
N PRO A 107 15.30 20.62 12.81
CA PRO A 107 14.45 20.08 11.75
C PRO A 107 15.26 19.32 10.70
N LEU A 108 16.50 19.74 10.40
CA LEU A 108 17.37 19.01 9.49
C LEU A 108 17.73 17.63 10.03
N ALA A 109 18.13 17.53 11.30
CA ALA A 109 18.47 16.27 11.95
C ALA A 109 17.25 15.33 12.06
N VAL A 110 16.09 15.87 12.44
CA VAL A 110 14.83 15.10 12.51
C VAL A 110 14.42 14.62 11.13
N GLY A 111 14.42 15.51 10.13
CA GLY A 111 14.09 15.19 8.74
C GLY A 111 15.03 14.14 8.15
N TRP A 112 16.33 14.27 8.41
CA TRP A 112 17.34 13.30 7.96
C TRP A 112 17.16 11.93 8.62
N SER A 113 16.89 11.90 9.94
CA SER A 113 16.66 10.66 10.68
C SER A 113 15.42 9.92 10.16
N LEU A 114 14.31 10.64 9.93
CA LEU A 114 13.09 10.09 9.32
C LEU A 114 13.36 9.55 7.90
N ALA A 115 14.13 10.27 7.10
CA ALA A 115 14.50 9.83 5.75
C ALA A 115 15.38 8.56 5.78
N ALA A 116 16.35 8.49 6.68
CA ALA A 116 17.22 7.33 6.88
C ALA A 116 16.41 6.08 7.31
N LEU A 117 15.50 6.24 8.28
CA LEU A 117 14.61 5.15 8.72
C LEU A 117 13.72 4.65 7.57
N ARG A 118 13.12 5.57 6.81
CA ARG A 118 12.32 5.19 5.62
C ARG A 118 13.16 4.48 4.56
N ALA A 119 14.40 4.92 4.33
CA ALA A 119 15.31 4.29 3.39
C ALA A 119 15.62 2.84 3.80
N LYS A 120 15.88 2.61 5.09
CA LYS A 120 16.10 1.27 5.65
C LYS A 120 14.86 0.38 5.52
N VAL A 121 13.70 0.82 5.99
CA VAL A 121 12.43 0.07 5.86
C VAL A 121 12.15 -0.31 4.40
N SER A 122 12.40 0.62 3.46
CA SER A 122 12.22 0.34 2.03
C SER A 122 13.23 -0.69 1.51
N ALA A 123 14.47 -0.65 1.99
CA ALA A 123 15.51 -1.61 1.60
C ALA A 123 15.25 -3.00 2.20
N ASP A 124 14.84 -3.07 3.46
CA ASP A 124 14.47 -4.33 4.11
C ASP A 124 13.25 -4.96 3.42
N LYS A 125 12.23 -4.15 3.09
CA LYS A 125 11.09 -4.61 2.28
C LYS A 125 11.53 -5.15 0.92
N ALA A 126 12.49 -4.49 0.25
CA ALA A 126 13.03 -4.97 -1.01
C ALA A 126 13.80 -6.29 -0.84
N LYS A 127 14.61 -6.44 0.21
CA LYS A 127 15.33 -7.67 0.52
C LYS A 127 14.38 -8.83 0.81
N THR A 128 13.32 -8.60 1.60
CA THR A 128 12.30 -9.62 1.87
C THR A 128 11.57 -10.03 0.59
N ALA A 129 11.33 -9.11 -0.34
CA ALA A 129 10.75 -9.44 -1.65
C ALA A 129 11.71 -10.27 -2.52
N THR A 130 13.03 -10.02 -2.45
CA THR A 130 14.05 -10.77 -3.21
C THR A 130 14.40 -12.13 -2.58
N GLN A 131 14.24 -12.29 -1.26
CA GLN A 131 14.53 -13.53 -0.53
C GLN A 131 13.35 -14.49 -0.40
N ALA A 132 12.21 -14.20 -1.04
CA ALA A 132 11.22 -15.24 -1.30
C ALA A 132 11.91 -16.35 -2.13
N PRO A 133 11.96 -17.60 -1.65
CA PRO A 133 12.83 -18.63 -2.21
C PRO A 133 12.48 -18.90 -3.68
N ALA A 134 13.49 -18.82 -4.54
CA ALA A 134 13.42 -19.20 -5.95
C ALA A 134 13.46 -20.74 -6.16
N ASP A 135 13.26 -21.53 -5.10
CA ASP A 135 13.21 -22.99 -5.11
C ASP A 135 11.77 -23.50 -4.98
N GLY A 136 10.95 -23.08 -5.94
CA GLY A 136 9.62 -23.62 -6.16
C GLY A 136 9.18 -23.25 -7.56
N GLY A 137 8.75 -24.24 -8.34
CA GLY A 137 8.20 -24.05 -9.67
C GLY A 137 6.99 -23.09 -9.71
N PRO A 138 6.29 -22.99 -10.84
CA PRO A 138 5.18 -22.04 -11.07
C PRO A 138 3.92 -22.26 -10.20
N GLU A 139 4.05 -22.78 -8.98
CA GLU A 139 3.01 -23.02 -7.98
C GLU A 139 3.03 -22.04 -6.79
N GLY A 140 3.91 -21.04 -6.80
CA GLY A 140 3.99 -19.99 -5.77
C GLY A 140 3.10 -18.75 -6.01
N ALA A 141 2.25 -18.77 -7.04
CA ALA A 141 1.26 -17.72 -7.31
C ALA A 141 -0.04 -17.87 -6.48
N ALA A 142 -0.12 -18.88 -5.60
CA ALA A 142 -1.35 -19.35 -4.96
C ALA A 142 -1.68 -18.69 -3.60
N ARG A 143 -1.32 -17.41 -3.41
CA ARG A 143 -2.05 -16.54 -2.48
C ARG A 143 -2.07 -15.08 -2.93
N ARG A 144 -2.08 -14.84 -4.24
CA ARG A 144 -2.67 -13.60 -4.75
C ARG A 144 -4.13 -13.64 -4.31
N ALA A 145 -4.54 -12.65 -3.52
CA ALA A 145 -5.95 -12.39 -3.31
C ALA A 145 -6.65 -12.39 -4.68
N PRO A 146 -7.86 -12.97 -4.81
CA PRO A 146 -8.59 -13.03 -6.06
C PRO A 146 -8.69 -11.62 -6.64
N GLY A 147 -7.92 -11.38 -7.70
CA GLY A 147 -7.75 -10.06 -8.30
C GLY A 147 -7.71 -10.20 -9.82
N PRO A 148 -8.07 -9.14 -10.56
CA PRO A 148 -8.07 -9.17 -12.01
C PRO A 148 -6.67 -9.47 -12.54
N SER A 149 -6.59 -10.19 -13.66
CA SER A 149 -5.35 -10.25 -14.42
C SER A 149 -4.93 -8.84 -14.87
N PRO A 150 -3.64 -8.59 -15.15
CA PRO A 150 -3.19 -7.28 -15.65
C PRO A 150 -3.97 -6.81 -16.88
N GLU A 151 -4.31 -7.72 -17.79
CA GLU A 151 -5.09 -7.45 -19.00
C GLU A 151 -6.54 -7.07 -18.64
N ALA A 152 -7.18 -7.84 -17.76
CA ALA A 152 -8.52 -7.55 -17.27
C ALA A 152 -8.58 -6.20 -16.54
N PHE A 153 -7.52 -5.84 -15.82
CA PHE A 153 -7.40 -4.52 -15.19
C PHE A 153 -7.28 -3.40 -16.22
N VAL A 154 -6.50 -3.57 -17.30
CA VAL A 154 -6.45 -2.59 -18.40
C VAL A 154 -7.81 -2.43 -19.07
N HIS A 155 -8.54 -3.52 -19.31
CA HIS A 155 -9.92 -3.44 -19.81
C HIS A 155 -10.83 -2.64 -18.89
N LEU A 156 -10.76 -2.89 -17.57
CA LEU A 156 -11.49 -2.13 -16.56
C LEU A 156 -11.15 -0.64 -16.59
N LEU A 157 -9.87 -0.27 -16.74
CA LEU A 157 -9.48 1.14 -16.86
C LEU A 157 -10.07 1.81 -18.09
N HIS A 158 -10.05 1.12 -19.25
CA HIS A 158 -10.68 1.66 -20.47
C HIS A 158 -12.19 1.79 -20.32
N ASP A 159 -12.86 0.84 -19.67
CA ASP A 159 -14.30 0.94 -19.44
C ASP A 159 -14.65 2.07 -18.48
N LEU A 160 -13.85 2.31 -17.42
CA LEU A 160 -14.03 3.45 -16.53
C LEU A 160 -13.78 4.78 -17.22
N VAL A 161 -12.81 4.83 -18.15
CA VAL A 161 -12.63 6.01 -19.01
C VAL A 161 -13.90 6.26 -19.82
N GLN A 162 -14.45 5.23 -20.45
CA GLN A 162 -15.68 5.35 -21.26
C GLN A 162 -16.88 5.77 -20.41
N GLU A 163 -17.07 5.18 -19.24
CA GLU A 163 -18.17 5.45 -18.30
C GLU A 163 -18.14 6.89 -17.77
N HIS A 164 -16.94 7.41 -17.46
CA HIS A 164 -16.76 8.78 -16.95
C HIS A 164 -16.52 9.82 -18.05
N SER A 165 -16.62 9.43 -19.32
CA SER A 165 -16.54 10.37 -20.43
C SER A 165 -17.89 11.05 -20.66
N GLU A 166 -17.87 12.35 -20.88
CA GLU A 166 -19.08 13.17 -21.07
C GLU A 166 -19.30 13.39 -22.57
N GLY A 167 -20.19 12.61 -23.17
CA GLY A 167 -20.47 12.65 -24.60
C GLY A 167 -19.25 12.26 -25.44
N ALA A 168 -18.86 13.12 -26.39
CA ALA A 168 -17.72 12.88 -27.27
C ALA A 168 -16.35 13.21 -26.66
N ARG A 169 -16.29 13.70 -25.41
CA ARG A 169 -15.05 14.14 -24.78
C ARG A 169 -14.54 13.10 -23.80
N PRO A 170 -13.40 12.42 -24.08
CA PRO A 170 -12.84 11.48 -23.14
C PRO A 170 -12.41 12.17 -21.85
N THR A 171 -12.60 11.52 -20.70
CA THR A 171 -12.05 12.03 -19.43
C THR A 171 -10.52 12.16 -19.52
N PRO A 172 -9.89 13.23 -19.00
CA PRO A 172 -8.43 13.38 -19.04
C PRO A 172 -7.68 12.35 -18.18
N GLY A 173 -8.35 11.71 -17.23
CA GLY A 173 -7.79 10.67 -16.40
C GLY A 173 -8.78 10.12 -15.38
N LEU A 174 -8.31 9.18 -14.56
CA LEU A 174 -9.05 8.50 -13.51
C LEU A 174 -8.36 8.73 -12.17
N HIS A 175 -9.10 9.21 -11.16
CA HIS A 175 -8.58 9.30 -9.80
C HIS A 175 -8.66 7.95 -9.08
N TRP A 176 -7.79 7.71 -8.09
CA TRP A 176 -7.80 6.46 -7.32
C TRP A 176 -9.16 6.06 -6.75
N PRO A 177 -9.99 6.95 -6.18
CA PRO A 177 -11.31 6.58 -5.70
C PRO A 177 -12.22 6.00 -6.79
N GLN A 178 -12.10 6.46 -8.04
CA GLN A 178 -12.89 5.94 -9.17
C GLN A 178 -12.42 4.53 -9.56
N VAL A 179 -11.10 4.33 -9.63
CA VAL A 179 -10.52 3.00 -9.91
C VAL A 179 -10.88 1.99 -8.81
N VAL A 180 -10.82 2.41 -7.54
CA VAL A 180 -11.23 1.60 -6.39
C VAL A 180 -12.71 1.25 -6.44
N ALA A 181 -13.57 2.21 -6.80
CA ALA A 181 -15.00 1.98 -6.95
C ALA A 181 -15.28 0.98 -8.08
N GLY A 182 -14.64 1.14 -9.24
CA GLY A 182 -14.77 0.21 -10.36
C GLY A 182 -14.29 -1.20 -10.02
N LEU A 183 -13.14 -1.33 -9.34
CA LEU A 183 -12.63 -2.62 -8.86
C LEU A 183 -13.57 -3.27 -7.85
N SER A 184 -14.05 -2.50 -6.87
CA SER A 184 -15.00 -3.01 -5.86
C SER A 184 -16.32 -3.46 -6.45
N SER A 185 -16.78 -2.79 -7.51
CA SER A 185 -18.00 -3.16 -8.22
C SER A 185 -17.84 -4.46 -9.03
N ARG A 186 -16.73 -4.61 -9.77
CA ARG A 186 -16.54 -5.77 -10.67
C ARG A 186 -15.90 -6.99 -10.01
N TYR A 187 -15.13 -6.76 -8.95
CA TYR A 187 -14.39 -7.79 -8.23
C TYR A 187 -14.65 -7.65 -6.71
N PRO A 188 -15.90 -7.89 -6.25
CA PRO A 188 -16.23 -7.79 -4.84
C PRO A 188 -15.43 -8.79 -4.01
N GLY A 189 -14.99 -8.38 -2.81
CA GLY A 189 -14.19 -9.22 -1.91
C GLY A 189 -12.71 -9.37 -2.29
N GLY A 190 -12.25 -8.73 -3.37
CA GLY A 190 -10.85 -8.66 -3.74
C GLY A 190 -10.01 -7.70 -2.88
N GLY A 191 -8.72 -7.59 -3.20
CA GLY A 191 -7.77 -6.71 -2.52
C GLY A 191 -7.09 -7.32 -1.29
N SER A 192 -6.11 -6.61 -0.72
CA SER A 192 -5.20 -7.15 0.30
C SER A 192 -5.84 -7.35 1.69
N SER A 193 -7.04 -6.83 1.93
CA SER A 193 -7.77 -6.93 3.22
C SER A 193 -9.29 -7.09 3.07
N GLY A 194 -9.75 -7.76 2.01
CA GLY A 194 -11.19 -7.90 1.71
C GLY A 194 -11.85 -6.64 1.12
N GLY A 195 -11.04 -5.69 0.67
CA GLY A 195 -11.47 -4.53 -0.09
C GLY A 195 -10.31 -3.94 -0.88
N TRP A 196 -10.64 -3.21 -1.95
CA TRP A 196 -9.65 -2.56 -2.79
C TRP A 196 -9.17 -1.25 -2.17
N SER A 197 -7.85 -1.08 -2.09
CA SER A 197 -7.22 0.16 -1.66
C SER A 197 -6.49 0.87 -2.81
N ALA A 198 -6.13 2.14 -2.59
CA ALA A 198 -5.27 2.85 -3.53
C ALA A 198 -3.86 2.23 -3.67
N ALA A 199 -3.39 1.46 -2.68
CA ALA A 199 -2.14 0.72 -2.77
C ALA A 199 -2.27 -0.49 -3.70
N ASP A 200 -3.39 -1.22 -3.61
CA ASP A 200 -3.69 -2.33 -4.52
C ASP A 200 -3.83 -1.84 -5.96
N CYS A 201 -4.50 -0.70 -6.17
CA CYS A 201 -4.63 -0.09 -7.50
C CYS A 201 -3.25 0.27 -8.09
N ARG A 202 -2.31 0.77 -7.28
CA ARG A 202 -0.95 1.06 -7.74
C ARG A 202 -0.19 -0.21 -8.10
N ALA A 203 -0.32 -1.27 -7.30
CA ALA A 203 0.30 -2.55 -7.58
C ALA A 203 -0.26 -3.17 -8.87
N LEU A 204 -1.58 -3.04 -9.12
CA LEU A 204 -2.21 -3.45 -10.38
C LEU A 204 -1.74 -2.61 -11.58
N CYS A 205 -1.60 -1.29 -11.42
CA CYS A 205 -1.02 -0.44 -12.46
C CYS A 205 0.43 -0.82 -12.78
N GLU A 206 1.25 -1.09 -11.77
CA GLU A 206 2.64 -1.54 -11.95
C GLU A 206 2.70 -2.89 -12.67
N ALA A 207 1.87 -3.85 -12.26
CA ALA A 207 1.78 -5.16 -12.90
C ALA A 207 1.29 -5.08 -14.36
N ALA A 208 0.43 -4.11 -14.68
CA ALA A 208 -0.09 -3.86 -16.02
C ALA A 208 0.76 -2.84 -16.82
N ALA A 209 1.94 -2.44 -16.32
CA ALA A 209 2.81 -1.44 -16.93
C ALA A 209 2.12 -0.09 -17.25
N VAL A 210 1.11 0.29 -16.45
CA VAL A 210 0.37 1.54 -16.58
C VAL A 210 1.02 2.64 -15.74
N PRO A 211 1.50 3.75 -16.35
CA PRO A 211 2.12 4.83 -15.61
C PRO A 211 1.15 5.52 -14.63
N VAL A 212 1.60 5.69 -13.39
CA VAL A 212 0.89 6.46 -12.37
C VAL A 212 1.40 7.90 -12.36
N SER A 213 0.48 8.85 -12.51
CA SER A 213 0.78 10.27 -12.53
C SER A 213 0.28 10.99 -11.29
N LYS A 214 1.10 11.94 -10.81
CA LYS A 214 0.65 12.98 -9.89
C LYS A 214 0.06 14.13 -10.71
N GLY A 215 -0.95 14.80 -10.18
CA GLY A 215 -1.55 15.95 -10.83
C GLY A 215 -2.54 15.59 -11.95
N THR A 216 -3.08 14.38 -11.93
CA THR A 216 -4.13 13.93 -12.85
C THR A 216 -5.40 14.71 -12.56
N ARG A 217 -6.09 15.16 -13.60
CA ARG A 217 -7.46 15.68 -13.50
C ARG A 217 -8.40 14.55 -13.92
N ALA A 218 -9.51 14.39 -13.22
CA ALA A 218 -10.56 13.45 -13.58
C ALA A 218 -11.92 14.15 -13.53
N ARG A 219 -12.90 13.55 -14.19
CA ARG A 219 -14.30 13.99 -14.22
C ARG A 219 -15.22 12.83 -13.84
N GLY A 220 -16.51 13.12 -13.67
CA GLY A 220 -17.52 12.13 -13.33
C GLY A 220 -17.64 11.82 -11.84
N GLN A 221 -18.55 10.91 -11.52
CA GLN A 221 -18.84 10.50 -10.16
C GLN A 221 -17.60 9.89 -9.49
N GLY A 222 -17.35 10.27 -8.23
CA GLY A 222 -16.19 9.82 -7.46
C GLY A 222 -14.88 10.58 -7.74
N ALA A 223 -14.84 11.46 -8.75
CA ALA A 223 -13.71 12.37 -8.93
C ALA A 223 -13.73 13.47 -7.86
N ARG A 224 -12.60 13.66 -7.15
CA ARG A 224 -12.39 14.85 -6.32
C ARG A 224 -12.18 16.10 -7.21
N PRO A 225 -12.72 17.27 -6.82
CA PRO A 225 -12.41 18.52 -7.52
C PRO A 225 -10.90 18.79 -7.48
N GLY A 226 -10.35 19.23 -8.61
CA GLY A 226 -8.93 19.60 -8.74
C GLY A 226 -8.03 18.49 -9.27
N VAL A 227 -6.75 18.55 -8.89
CA VAL A 227 -5.71 17.61 -9.33
C VAL A 227 -5.42 16.59 -8.23
N SER A 228 -5.36 15.30 -8.58
CA SER A 228 -5.06 14.22 -7.64
C SER A 228 -4.04 13.24 -8.23
N THR A 229 -3.75 12.16 -7.50
CA THR A 229 -2.95 11.04 -8.02
C THR A 229 -3.89 10.04 -8.71
N GLY A 230 -3.47 9.53 -9.86
CA GLY A 230 -4.26 8.57 -10.63
C GLY A 230 -3.61 8.20 -11.94
N VAL A 231 -4.41 7.71 -12.89
CA VAL A 231 -3.96 7.28 -14.22
C VAL A 231 -4.44 8.31 -15.25
N ARG A 232 -3.56 8.75 -16.16
CA ARG A 232 -3.97 9.63 -17.26
C ARG A 232 -4.45 8.78 -18.43
N THR A 233 -5.51 9.22 -19.09
CA THR A 233 -6.10 8.48 -20.21
C THR A 233 -5.13 8.31 -21.38
N GLN A 234 -4.31 9.34 -21.64
CA GLN A 234 -3.28 9.32 -22.68
C GLN A 234 -2.11 8.35 -22.40
N ASP A 235 -1.92 7.94 -21.14
CA ASP A 235 -0.84 7.04 -20.72
C ASP A 235 -1.33 5.58 -20.64
N LEU A 236 -2.61 5.32 -20.95
CA LEU A 236 -3.16 3.97 -20.94
C LEU A 236 -2.57 3.17 -22.11
N PRO A 237 -2.09 1.93 -21.87
CA PRO A 237 -1.69 1.05 -22.95
C PRO A 237 -2.88 0.76 -23.87
N ALA A 238 -2.57 0.42 -25.13
CA ALA A 238 -3.59 -0.01 -26.07
C ALA A 238 -4.42 -1.14 -25.45
N ARG A 239 -5.74 -1.08 -25.63
CA ARG A 239 -6.66 -2.09 -25.11
C ARG A 239 -6.22 -3.46 -25.67
N PRO A 240 -5.89 -4.45 -24.82
CA PRO A 240 -5.57 -5.80 -25.27
C PRO A 240 -6.72 -6.33 -26.15
N PRO A 241 -6.42 -7.15 -27.18
CA PRO A 241 -7.49 -7.79 -27.94
C PRO A 241 -8.35 -8.61 -26.98
N ALA A 242 -9.66 -8.45 -27.07
CA ALA A 242 -10.57 -9.32 -26.34
C ALA A 242 -10.20 -10.77 -26.68
N PRO A 243 -10.17 -11.69 -25.70
CA PRO A 243 -9.92 -13.09 -26.00
C PRO A 243 -10.93 -13.49 -27.07
N SER A 244 -10.43 -13.89 -28.26
CA SER A 244 -11.28 -14.38 -29.33
C SER A 244 -12.22 -15.41 -28.71
N PRO A 245 -13.55 -15.33 -28.98
CA PRO A 245 -14.43 -16.42 -28.62
C PRO A 245 -13.78 -17.68 -29.16
N GLY A 246 -13.33 -18.57 -28.27
CA GLY A 246 -12.82 -19.87 -28.69
C GLY A 246 -13.88 -20.49 -29.60
N PRO A 247 -13.50 -21.28 -30.61
CA PRO A 247 -14.47 -21.89 -31.50
C PRO A 247 -15.55 -22.55 -30.63
N SER A 248 -16.80 -22.08 -30.79
CA SER A 248 -17.95 -22.78 -30.26
C SER A 248 -17.77 -24.25 -30.63
N PRO A 249 -17.94 -25.20 -29.68
CA PRO A 249 -17.84 -26.61 -29.99
C PRO A 249 -19.01 -27.01 -30.90
N GLU A 250 -18.86 -26.74 -32.19
CA GLU A 250 -19.63 -27.35 -33.27
C GLU A 250 -18.99 -28.70 -33.54
N GLY A 251 -19.68 -29.76 -33.11
CA GLY A 251 -19.39 -31.12 -33.56
C GLY A 251 -18.70 -32.03 -32.54
N ALA A 252 -19.38 -32.34 -31.44
CA ALA A 252 -19.26 -33.68 -30.83
C ALA A 252 -20.63 -34.35 -30.90
N THR A 253 -20.77 -35.21 -31.89
CA THR A 253 -21.82 -36.20 -32.09
C THR A 253 -22.15 -36.97 -30.82
N ALA A 254 -23.44 -37.05 -30.52
CA ALA A 254 -24.14 -38.11 -29.80
C ALA A 254 -23.39 -38.76 -28.63
N THR A 255 -23.64 -38.27 -27.40
CA THR A 255 -23.57 -39.13 -26.22
C THR A 255 -24.71 -38.76 -25.30
N ASP A 256 -25.68 -39.68 -25.28
CA ASP A 256 -26.71 -39.95 -24.28
C ASP A 256 -27.15 -38.78 -23.38
N VAL A 257 -28.31 -38.22 -23.73
CA VAL A 257 -29.10 -37.38 -22.83
C VAL A 257 -29.69 -38.29 -21.77
N ALA A 258 -28.98 -38.45 -20.65
CA ALA A 258 -29.63 -38.80 -19.40
C ALA A 258 -30.52 -37.62 -18.99
N VAL A 259 -31.79 -37.72 -19.35
CA VAL A 259 -32.89 -36.92 -18.80
C VAL A 259 -32.88 -37.13 -17.29
N VAL A 260 -32.20 -36.25 -16.56
CA VAL A 260 -32.42 -36.09 -15.12
C VAL A 260 -33.65 -35.21 -14.98
N SER A 261 -34.78 -35.87 -14.81
CA SER A 261 -36.07 -35.27 -14.51
C SER A 261 -35.96 -34.26 -13.36
N ALA A 262 -36.47 -33.07 -13.61
CA ALA A 262 -36.83 -32.10 -12.59
C ALA A 262 -37.91 -32.72 -11.68
N GLY A 263 -37.51 -33.23 -10.52
CA GLY A 263 -38.44 -33.84 -9.57
C GLY A 263 -37.82 -34.31 -8.26
N GLN A 264 -36.70 -33.74 -7.83
CA GLN A 264 -36.02 -34.21 -6.61
C GLN A 264 -35.24 -33.10 -5.88
N ILE A 265 -35.88 -31.95 -5.63
CA ILE A 265 -35.35 -30.90 -4.74
C ILE A 265 -36.28 -30.62 -3.55
N GLU A 266 -37.55 -31.05 -3.58
CA GLU A 266 -38.50 -30.73 -2.48
C GLU A 266 -38.34 -31.57 -1.20
N GLN A 267 -37.63 -32.71 -1.21
CA GLN A 267 -37.57 -33.57 -0.02
C GLN A 267 -36.39 -33.35 0.93
N GLN A 268 -35.39 -32.52 0.60
CA GLN A 268 -34.28 -32.24 1.52
C GLN A 268 -34.47 -30.96 2.37
N GLY A 269 -35.54 -30.19 2.14
CA GLY A 269 -35.83 -28.97 2.91
C GLY A 269 -36.47 -29.17 4.28
N GLN A 270 -37.05 -30.35 4.60
CA GLN A 270 -37.84 -30.52 5.82
C GLN A 270 -37.11 -31.17 7.01
N GLN A 271 -35.88 -31.69 6.86
CA GLN A 271 -35.21 -32.38 7.98
C GLN A 271 -34.19 -31.55 8.77
N GLN A 272 -33.91 -30.29 8.40
CA GLN A 272 -32.98 -29.44 9.17
C GLN A 272 -33.64 -28.47 10.15
N GLN A 273 -34.96 -28.44 10.26
CA GLN A 273 -35.65 -27.46 11.13
C GLN A 273 -35.98 -27.96 12.55
N GLN A 274 -35.43 -29.10 12.99
CA GLN A 274 -35.79 -29.69 14.29
C GLN A 274 -34.66 -29.84 15.31
N GLN A 275 -33.49 -29.25 15.10
CA GLN A 275 -32.44 -29.21 16.13
C GLN A 275 -31.71 -27.88 16.12
N HIS A 276 -32.24 -26.90 16.85
CA HIS A 276 -31.43 -26.02 17.71
C HIS A 276 -32.36 -25.23 18.64
N GLY A 277 -32.32 -25.60 19.92
CA GLY A 277 -32.95 -24.85 21.00
C GLY A 277 -32.11 -23.65 21.41
N ASP A 278 -32.83 -22.61 21.84
CA ASP A 278 -32.43 -21.51 22.72
C ASP A 278 -31.19 -20.70 22.32
N SER A 279 -31.37 -19.79 21.36
CA SER A 279 -30.79 -18.43 21.41
C SER A 279 -31.24 -17.60 20.20
N ASN A 280 -32.12 -16.61 20.43
CA ASN A 280 -32.51 -15.51 19.50
C ASN A 280 -32.19 -15.72 18.02
N THR A 281 -32.92 -16.63 17.36
CA THR A 281 -32.76 -16.89 15.93
C THR A 281 -33.70 -15.98 15.16
N PHE A 282 -33.13 -15.00 14.46
CA PHE A 282 -33.82 -14.21 13.45
C PHE A 282 -34.03 -15.06 12.20
N ALA A 283 -35.27 -15.21 11.75
CA ALA A 283 -35.59 -15.96 10.53
C ALA A 283 -35.74 -14.98 9.35
N PHE A 284 -34.89 -15.13 8.34
CA PHE A 284 -35.04 -14.38 7.10
C PHE A 284 -36.04 -15.10 6.19
N VAL A 285 -37.21 -14.50 5.99
CA VAL A 285 -38.27 -15.03 5.12
C VAL A 285 -38.34 -14.17 3.86
N GLN A 286 -38.27 -14.81 2.70
CA GLN A 286 -38.40 -14.12 1.41
C GLN A 286 -39.88 -13.78 1.17
N ASP A 287 -40.16 -12.55 0.75
CA ASP A 287 -41.52 -12.08 0.48
C ASP A 287 -42.08 -12.79 -0.76
N GLU A 288 -43.15 -13.57 -0.60
CA GLU A 288 -43.77 -14.34 -1.69
C GLU A 288 -44.24 -13.47 -2.86
N THR A 289 -44.60 -12.21 -2.59
CA THR A 289 -45.09 -11.29 -3.63
C THR A 289 -43.98 -10.51 -4.32
N ASN A 290 -42.79 -10.45 -3.72
CA ASN A 290 -41.65 -9.74 -4.30
C ASN A 290 -40.32 -10.42 -3.92
N PRO A 291 -39.74 -11.27 -4.79
CA PRO A 291 -38.56 -12.05 -4.47
C PRO A 291 -37.30 -11.19 -4.26
N ALA A 292 -37.32 -9.90 -4.59
CA ALA A 292 -36.22 -8.98 -4.30
C ALA A 292 -36.24 -8.44 -2.85
N ARG A 293 -37.27 -8.77 -2.06
CA ARG A 293 -37.48 -8.24 -0.71
C ARG A 293 -37.41 -9.37 0.34
N TRP A 294 -36.65 -9.13 1.41
CA TRP A 294 -36.45 -10.07 2.51
C TRP A 294 -36.91 -9.43 3.81
N HIS A 295 -37.61 -10.19 4.63
CA HIS A 295 -38.07 -9.75 5.95
C HIS A 295 -37.38 -10.56 7.05
N VAL A 296 -37.15 -9.92 8.19
CA VAL A 296 -36.60 -10.57 9.38
C VAL A 296 -37.76 -10.77 10.36
N ALA A 297 -38.12 -12.02 10.60
CA ALA A 297 -39.13 -12.44 11.57
C ALA A 297 -38.46 -12.92 12.87
#